data_AF-A0AAD4N1I1-F1
#
_entry.id   AF-A0AAD4N1I1-F1
#
_cell.length_a   1.000
_cell.length_b   1.000
_cell.length_c   1.000
_cell.angle_alpha   90.00
_cell.angle_beta   90.00
_cell.angle_gamma   90.00
#
_symmetry.space_group_name_H-M   'P 1'
#
loop_
_entity.id
_entity.type
_entity.pdbx_description
1 polymer ?
#
loop_
_entity_poly.entity_id
_entity_poly.type
_entity_poly.pdbx_seq_one_letter_code
_entity_poly.pdbx_strand_id
1 'polypeptide(L)'
;MSFIETTLDGRAPAILKYVAYPFFYPNMWKLLNMEGTGKHSPEEVQAILRADLNAIDQILGDKEWIVGEEPSLADFAFFGHAAGSYNVPYDHPIQHMLDTEFPRLKAHHERMAKTYFPGVNFARCST
;
A
#
# COMPACT_ATOMS: atom_id res chain seq x y z
N MET A 1 -4.15 6.39 -15.86
CA MET A 1 -5.57 6.22 -16.29
C MET A 1 -6.00 4.75 -16.46
N SER A 2 -5.12 3.75 -16.25
CA SER A 2 -5.43 2.32 -16.48
C SER A 2 -5.94 1.54 -15.26
N PHE A 3 -5.80 2.06 -14.02
CA PHE A 3 -5.99 1.25 -12.81
C PHE A 3 -7.45 0.87 -12.52
N ILE A 4 -8.43 1.76 -12.78
CA ILE A 4 -9.86 1.44 -12.56
C ILE A 4 -10.36 0.41 -13.60
N GLU A 5 -9.68 0.28 -14.74
CA GLU A 5 -10.10 -0.65 -15.79
C GLU A 5 -9.67 -2.09 -15.51
N THR A 6 -8.52 -2.29 -14.86
CA THR A 6 -7.93 -3.62 -14.66
C THR A 6 -8.48 -4.35 -13.44
N THR A 7 -8.87 -3.65 -12.37
CA THR A 7 -9.32 -4.30 -11.12
C THR A 7 -10.80 -4.69 -11.13
N LEU A 8 -11.54 -4.23 -12.14
CA LEU A 8 -12.92 -4.66 -12.40
C LEU A 8 -12.89 -5.66 -13.57
N ASP A 9 -12.57 -6.92 -13.27
CA ASP A 9 -12.52 -8.10 -14.16
C ASP A 9 -13.70 -8.25 -15.16
N GLY A 10 -13.94 -7.31 -16.07
CA GLY A 10 -15.03 -7.33 -17.06
C GLY A 10 -16.47 -7.47 -16.49
N ARG A 11 -16.63 -7.56 -15.15
CA ARG A 11 -17.91 -7.89 -14.47
C ARG A 11 -18.75 -6.67 -14.13
N ALA A 12 -18.16 -5.48 -14.11
CA ALA A 12 -18.89 -4.24 -13.88
C ALA A 12 -19.30 -3.62 -15.22
N PRO A 13 -20.61 -3.41 -15.48
CA PRO A 13 -21.06 -2.71 -16.69
C PRO A 13 -20.37 -1.36 -16.82
N ALA A 14 -19.98 -0.96 -18.03
CA ALA A 14 -19.32 0.34 -18.25
C ALA A 14 -20.12 1.53 -17.66
N ILE A 15 -21.45 1.41 -17.61
CA ILE A 15 -22.37 2.36 -16.96
C ILE A 15 -22.03 2.58 -15.48
N LEU A 16 -21.60 1.55 -14.76
CA LEU A 16 -21.23 1.65 -13.35
C LEU A 16 -20.01 2.55 -13.17
N LYS A 17 -19.07 2.59 -14.13
CA LYS A 17 -17.91 3.50 -14.10
C LYS A 17 -18.38 4.96 -14.14
N TYR A 18 -19.31 5.29 -15.04
CA TYR A 18 -19.82 6.66 -15.21
C TYR A 18 -20.75 7.12 -14.09
N VAL A 19 -21.44 6.21 -13.41
CA VAL A 19 -22.33 6.55 -12.28
C VAL A 19 -21.60 6.53 -10.94
N ALA A 20 -20.73 5.54 -10.69
CA ALA A 20 -20.03 5.40 -9.42
C ALA A 20 -18.91 6.42 -9.25
N TYR A 21 -18.15 6.72 -10.32
CA TYR A 21 -17.03 7.65 -10.24
C TYR A 21 -17.42 9.06 -9.74
N PRO A 22 -18.43 9.75 -10.30
CA PRO A 22 -18.83 11.08 -9.81
C PRO A 22 -19.47 11.07 -8.42
N PHE A 23 -19.94 9.92 -7.93
CA PHE A 23 -20.43 9.79 -6.55
C PHE A 23 -19.30 9.50 -5.56
N PHE A 24 -18.32 8.69 -5.94
CA PHE A 24 -17.24 8.25 -5.08
C PHE A 24 -16.16 9.33 -4.90
N TYR A 25 -15.75 9.96 -6.00
CA TYR A 25 -14.65 10.92 -6.02
C TYR A 25 -14.86 12.12 -5.06
N PRO A 26 -15.98 12.87 -5.11
CA PRO A 26 -16.15 14.03 -4.23
C PRO A 26 -16.29 13.65 -2.75
N ASN A 27 -16.88 12.50 -2.44
CA ASN A 27 -16.99 12.01 -1.06
C ASN A 27 -15.63 11.59 -0.51
N MET A 28 -14.82 10.89 -1.32
CA MET A 28 -13.44 10.54 -0.96
C MET A 28 -12.58 11.79 -0.74
N TRP A 29 -12.65 12.78 -1.63
CA TRP A 29 -11.93 14.05 -1.45
C TRP A 29 -12.40 14.82 -0.22
N LYS A 30 -13.69 14.82 0.10
CA LYS A 30 -14.19 15.42 1.34
C LYS A 30 -13.61 14.71 2.57
N LEU A 31 -13.61 13.38 2.60
CA LEU A 31 -13.02 12.60 3.69
C LEU A 31 -11.53 12.92 3.87
N LEU A 32 -10.74 12.88 2.79
CA LEU A 32 -9.31 13.24 2.83
C LEU A 32 -9.08 14.67 3.34
N ASN A 33 -9.91 15.62 2.95
CA ASN A 33 -9.80 17.01 3.42
C ASN A 33 -10.19 17.19 4.89
N MET A 34 -11.15 16.40 5.40
CA MET A 34 -11.54 16.41 6.82
C MET A 34 -10.46 15.81 7.71
N GLU A 35 -9.86 14.69 7.28
CA GLU A 35 -8.71 14.07 7.95
C GLU A 35 -7.42 14.90 7.81
N GLY A 36 -7.42 15.91 6.92
CA GLY A 36 -6.28 16.80 6.68
C GLY A 36 -5.29 16.27 5.65
N THR A 37 -5.28 14.97 5.36
CA THR A 37 -4.36 14.34 4.39
C THR A 37 -4.55 14.85 2.96
N GLY A 38 -5.76 15.25 2.60
CA GLY A 38 -6.08 15.84 1.28
C GLY A 38 -5.50 17.25 1.06
N LYS A 39 -4.93 17.87 2.09
CA LYS A 39 -4.31 19.22 2.02
C LYS A 39 -2.83 19.17 1.67
N HIS A 40 -2.20 17.99 1.75
CA HIS A 40 -0.77 17.84 1.51
C HIS A 40 -0.43 17.80 0.02
N SER A 41 0.71 18.37 -0.33
CA SER A 41 1.27 18.22 -1.67
C SER A 41 1.74 16.77 -1.89
N PRO A 42 1.88 16.30 -3.15
CA PRO A 42 2.43 14.98 -3.43
C PRO A 42 3.81 14.74 -2.81
N GLU A 43 4.65 15.77 -2.78
CA GLU A 43 5.99 15.72 -2.18
C GLU A 43 5.92 15.60 -0.65
N GLU A 44 5.01 16.34 -0.01
CA GLU A 44 4.76 16.23 1.43
C GLU A 44 4.25 14.84 1.80
N VAL A 45 3.32 14.28 1.02
CA VAL A 45 2.81 12.91 1.23
C VAL A 45 3.94 11.89 1.13
N GLN A 46 4.84 12.02 0.15
CA GLN A 46 6.00 11.13 0.03
C GLN A 46 7.00 11.30 1.19
N ALA A 47 7.18 12.53 1.68
CA ALA A 47 8.04 12.79 2.83
C ALA A 47 7.47 12.16 4.12
N ILE A 48 6.15 12.28 4.33
CA ILE A 48 5.44 11.64 5.45
C ILE A 48 5.57 10.12 5.35
N LEU A 49 5.27 9.54 4.18
CA LEU A 49 5.41 8.10 3.95
C LEU A 49 6.83 7.62 4.25
N ARG A 50 7.86 8.33 3.78
CA ARG A 50 9.26 7.98 4.06
C ARG A 50 9.57 8.05 5.56
N ALA A 51 9.06 9.05 6.26
CA ALA A 51 9.24 9.18 7.71
C ALA A 51 8.57 8.02 8.47
N ASP A 52 7.36 7.63 8.07
CA ASP A 52 6.63 6.50 8.65
C ASP A 52 7.37 5.17 8.41
N LEU A 53 7.81 4.92 7.17
CA LEU A 53 8.61 3.73 6.84
C LEU A 53 9.91 3.70 7.66
N ASN A 54 10.63 4.82 7.76
CA ASN A 54 11.82 4.89 8.58
C ASN A 54 11.54 4.61 10.06
N ALA A 55 10.44 5.12 10.61
CA ALA A 55 10.06 4.83 12.00
C ALA A 55 9.77 3.33 12.20
N ILE A 56 9.04 2.70 11.27
CA ILE A 56 8.75 1.26 11.35
C ILE A 56 10.03 0.44 11.18
N ASP A 57 10.91 0.82 10.25
CA ASP A 57 12.20 0.16 10.04
C ASP A 57 13.12 0.26 11.26
N GLN A 58 13.10 1.39 11.97
CA GLN A 58 13.81 1.56 13.25
C GLN A 58 13.22 0.68 14.36
N ILE A 59 11.89 0.58 14.42
CA ILE A 59 11.22 -0.30 15.39
C ILE A 59 11.52 -1.77 15.09
N LEU A 60 11.50 -2.16 13.82
CA LEU A 60 11.83 -3.51 13.37
C LEU A 60 13.29 -3.85 13.71
N GLY A 61 14.22 -2.96 13.40
CA GLY A 61 15.63 -3.18 13.69
C GLY A 61 16.13 -4.49 13.06
N ASP A 62 16.81 -5.31 13.86
CA ASP A 62 17.31 -6.62 13.43
C ASP A 62 16.35 -7.77 13.80
N LYS A 63 15.14 -7.46 14.26
CA LYS A 63 14.13 -8.45 14.62
C LYS A 63 13.45 -9.00 13.37
N GLU A 64 12.87 -10.18 13.51
CA GLU A 64 12.08 -10.79 12.45
C GLU A 64 10.69 -10.14 12.30
N TRP A 65 10.09 -9.71 13.41
CA TRP A 65 8.78 -9.06 13.49
C TRP A 65 8.88 -7.70 14.20
N ILE A 66 7.94 -6.80 13.90
CA ILE A 66 7.98 -5.39 14.32
C ILE A 66 8.04 -5.27 15.84
N VAL A 67 7.24 -6.05 16.58
CA VAL A 67 7.12 -5.88 18.04
C VAL A 67 7.90 -6.94 18.83
N GLY A 68 7.90 -8.21 18.42
CA GLY A 68 8.45 -9.31 19.22
C GLY A 68 9.04 -10.46 18.41
N GLU A 69 9.12 -11.64 19.03
CA GLU A 69 9.62 -12.87 18.39
C GLU A 69 8.54 -13.62 17.59
N GLU A 70 7.28 -13.29 17.81
CA GLU A 70 6.12 -13.81 17.09
C GLU A 70 5.42 -12.69 16.29
N PRO A 71 4.72 -13.03 15.19
CA PRO A 71 3.92 -12.06 14.44
C PRO A 71 2.89 -11.38 15.33
N SER A 72 2.79 -10.07 15.25
CA SER A 72 1.82 -9.27 15.99
C SER A 72 0.82 -8.59 15.06
N LEU A 73 -0.23 -8.01 15.64
CA LEU A 73 -1.18 -7.19 14.89
C LEU A 73 -0.49 -6.07 14.09
N ALA A 74 0.62 -5.52 14.61
CA ALA A 74 1.38 -4.49 13.91
C ALA A 74 1.96 -5.00 12.58
N ASP A 75 2.44 -6.24 12.56
CA ASP A 75 2.98 -6.88 11.35
C ASP A 75 1.89 -7.06 10.29
N PHE A 76 0.70 -7.53 10.70
CA PHE A 76 -0.44 -7.68 9.79
C PHE A 76 -0.98 -6.32 9.30
N ALA A 77 -1.00 -5.31 10.17
CA ALA A 77 -1.45 -3.97 9.82
C ALA A 77 -0.51 -3.31 8.80
N PHE A 78 0.80 -3.37 9.05
CA PHE A 78 1.81 -2.90 8.10
C PHE A 78 1.71 -3.66 6.77
N PHE A 79 1.65 -5.00 6.82
CA PHE A 79 1.53 -5.83 5.63
C PHE A 79 0.28 -5.49 4.81
N GLY A 80 -0.88 -5.31 5.46
CA GLY A 80 -2.11 -4.96 4.75
C GLY A 80 -2.00 -3.63 4.00
N HIS A 81 -1.38 -2.62 4.62
CA HIS A 81 -1.18 -1.32 4.00
C HIS A 81 -0.13 -1.36 2.88
N ALA A 82 0.98 -2.05 3.12
CA ALA A 82 2.07 -2.23 2.17
C ALA A 82 1.62 -3.06 0.96
N ALA A 83 0.89 -4.16 1.16
CA ALA A 83 0.44 -5.03 0.07
C ALA A 83 -0.45 -4.31 -0.94
N GLY A 84 -1.35 -3.44 -0.46
CA GLY A 84 -2.24 -2.64 -1.33
C GLY A 84 -1.54 -1.56 -2.16
N SER A 85 -0.29 -1.22 -1.81
CA SER A 85 0.45 -0.12 -2.44
C SER A 85 1.74 -0.60 -3.15
N TYR A 86 2.39 -1.64 -2.64
CA TYR A 86 3.63 -2.19 -3.15
C TYR A 86 3.38 -3.20 -4.29
N ASN A 87 2.36 -4.07 -4.14
CA ASN A 87 2.10 -5.16 -5.11
C ASN A 87 1.27 -4.72 -6.32
N VAL A 88 1.04 -3.43 -6.49
CA VAL A 88 0.20 -2.90 -7.58
C VAL A 88 0.95 -2.90 -8.93
N PRO A 89 0.25 -3.08 -10.07
CA PRO A 89 0.86 -3.20 -11.40
C PRO A 89 1.19 -1.82 -12.04
N TYR A 90 1.38 -0.78 -11.23
CA TYR A 90 1.74 0.57 -11.68
C TYR A 90 2.76 1.16 -10.72
N ASP A 91 3.43 2.23 -11.16
CA ASP A 91 4.44 2.90 -10.36
C ASP A 91 3.80 3.61 -9.16
N HIS A 92 4.25 3.22 -7.96
CA HIS A 92 3.81 3.81 -6.70
C HIS A 92 5.05 4.16 -5.86
N PRO A 93 5.11 5.34 -5.21
CA PRO A 93 6.33 5.78 -4.50
C PRO A 93 6.90 4.77 -3.50
N ILE A 94 6.02 4.03 -2.80
CA ILE A 94 6.41 2.98 -1.85
C ILE A 94 7.24 1.86 -2.48
N GLN A 95 7.06 1.58 -3.78
CA GLN A 95 7.78 0.54 -4.49
C GLN A 95 9.27 0.87 -4.52
N HIS A 96 9.59 2.08 -4.97
CA HIS A 96 10.97 2.56 -4.97
C HIS A 96 11.55 2.58 -3.55
N MET A 97 10.83 3.15 -2.58
CA MET A 97 11.31 3.26 -1.19
C MET A 97 11.62 1.88 -0.56
N LEU A 98 10.74 0.89 -0.71
CA LEU A 98 10.99 -0.45 -0.18
C LEU A 98 12.09 -1.19 -0.96
N ASP A 99 12.20 -0.97 -2.27
CA ASP A 99 13.22 -1.61 -3.10
C ASP A 99 14.63 -1.04 -2.88
N THR A 100 14.78 0.24 -2.52
CA THR A 100 16.08 0.92 -2.44
C THR A 100 16.46 1.43 -1.05
N GLU A 101 15.51 1.97 -0.28
CA GLU A 101 15.77 2.65 1.00
C GLU A 101 15.55 1.71 2.20
N PHE A 102 14.55 0.82 2.14
CA PHE A 102 14.12 -0.01 3.28
C PHE A 102 14.10 -1.52 2.98
N PRO A 103 15.25 -2.15 2.70
CA PRO A 103 15.32 -3.56 2.32
C PRO A 103 14.82 -4.52 3.42
N ARG A 104 14.93 -4.14 4.70
CA ARG A 104 14.43 -4.95 5.82
C ARG A 104 12.91 -5.00 5.84
N LEU A 105 12.24 -3.87 5.62
CA LEU A 105 10.79 -3.81 5.49
C LEU A 105 10.29 -4.58 4.27
N LYS A 106 11.02 -4.53 3.15
CA LYS A 106 10.73 -5.37 2.00
C LYS A 106 10.80 -6.86 2.35
N ALA A 107 11.88 -7.28 3.02
CA ALA A 107 12.04 -8.67 3.46
C ALA A 107 10.94 -9.09 4.45
N HIS A 108 10.53 -8.20 5.35
CA HIS A 108 9.39 -8.40 6.24
C HIS A 108 8.08 -8.61 5.47
N HIS A 109 7.79 -7.75 4.49
CA HIS A 109 6.61 -7.87 3.62
C HIS A 109 6.59 -9.20 2.85
N GLU A 110 7.71 -9.58 2.24
CA GLU A 110 7.85 -10.85 1.52
C GLU A 110 7.67 -12.07 2.43
N ARG A 111 8.22 -12.00 3.66
CA ARG A 111 8.03 -13.04 4.68
C ARG A 111 6.56 -13.18 5.08
N MET A 112 5.87 -12.06 5.34
CA MET A 112 4.45 -12.05 5.68
C MET A 112 3.59 -12.69 4.57
N ALA A 113 3.84 -12.30 3.32
CA ALA A 113 3.17 -12.88 2.16
C ALA A 113 3.37 -14.40 2.08
N LYS A 114 4.62 -14.86 2.20
CA LYS A 114 4.98 -16.29 2.09
C LYS A 114 4.40 -17.12 3.24
N THR A 115 4.47 -16.63 4.47
CA THR A 115 4.10 -17.40 5.67
C THR A 115 2.59 -17.46 5.89
N TYR A 116 1.88 -16.34 5.74
CA TYR A 116 0.45 -16.26 6.10
C TYR A 116 -0.50 -16.24 4.90
N PHE A 117 0.01 -15.96 3.69
CA PHE A 117 -0.80 -15.86 2.48
C PHE A 117 -0.24 -16.68 1.29
N PRO A 118 0.15 -17.96 1.48
CA PRO A 118 0.86 -18.74 0.46
C PRO A 118 0.05 -19.00 -0.83
N GLY A 119 -1.28 -18.87 -0.77
CA GLY A 119 -2.17 -19.02 -1.94
C GLY A 119 -2.44 -17.73 -2.71
N VAL A 120 -1.92 -16.59 -2.24
CA VAL A 120 -2.15 -15.28 -2.87
C VAL A 120 -0.95 -14.93 -3.73
N ASN A 121 -1.19 -14.64 -5.01
CA ASN A 121 -0.14 -14.17 -5.90
C ASN A 121 0.06 -12.66 -5.73
N PHE A 122 1.11 -12.28 -5.02
CA PHE A 122 1.53 -10.88 -4.85
C PHE A 122 2.53 -10.41 -5.92
N ALA A 123 2.75 -11.18 -6.99
CA ALA A 123 3.65 -10.77 -8.05
C ALA A 123 3.19 -9.44 -8.66
N ARG A 124 4.10 -8.45 -8.66
CA ARG A 124 3.93 -7.25 -9.47
C ARG A 124 3.92 -7.70 -10.93
N CYS A 125 2.81 -7.52 -11.62
CA CYS A 125 2.75 -7.75 -13.05
C CYS A 125 3.69 -6.74 -13.70
N SER A 126 4.91 -7.17 -14.05
CA SER A 126 5.86 -6.33 -14.78
C SER A 126 5.26 -6.05 -16.15
N THR A 127 4.85 -4.81 -16.39
CA THR A 127 4.58 -4.31 -17.75
C THR A 127 5.79 -4.46 -18.65
#